data_AF-M5CA26-F1
#
_entry.id   AF-M5CA26-F1
#
_cell.length_a   1.000
_cell.length_b   1.000
_cell.length_c   1.000
_cell.angle_alpha   90.00
_cell.angle_beta   90.00
_cell.angle_gamma   90.00
#
_symmetry.space_group_name_H-M   'P 1'
#
loop_
_entity.id
_entity.type
_entity.pdbx_description
1 polymer ?
#
loop_
_entity_poly.entity_id
_entity_poly.type
_entity_poly.pdbx_seq_one_letter_code
_entity_poly.pdbx_strand_id
1 'polypeptide(L)'
;MFVETTLNSSTHYYAAAGALLIAYYLTPYFLDPHDYRRRFSGPWLASFSGSWLANSASSGRHYQRLLQLHDKYGKFVRIGPNHISIADADALEVVYGHSSGTLKSGFYDAFRNGEADIFNTREKPIHTIKRKRIANIFSAQNVVAFEPRVRAHIERFCAQLDMRCKQARAGISGFNWVAKDGRAVINSPPREPLAVICYWDIDIFLQQSSPT
;
A
#
# COMPACT_ATOMS: atom_id res chain seq x y z
N MET A 1 42.16 12.51 33.31
CA MET A 1 41.43 11.47 34.05
C MET A 1 39.90 11.55 33.89
N PHE A 2 39.23 12.68 34.16
CA PHE A 2 37.76 12.80 34.02
C PHE A 2 37.22 12.77 32.58
N VAL A 3 38.01 13.15 31.57
CA VAL A 3 37.58 13.18 30.15
C VAL A 3 37.70 11.80 29.49
N GLU A 4 38.68 10.98 29.88
CA GLU A 4 38.83 9.62 29.34
C GLU A 4 37.72 8.68 29.80
N THR A 5 37.23 8.83 31.03
CA THR A 5 36.14 8.01 31.57
C THR A 5 34.78 8.31 30.91
N THR A 6 34.52 9.57 30.53
CA THR A 6 33.28 9.96 29.82
C THR A 6 33.29 9.56 28.35
N LEU A 7 34.45 9.61 27.68
CA LEU A 7 34.63 9.11 26.32
C LEU A 7 34.41 7.59 26.25
N ASN A 8 34.98 6.82 27.18
CA ASN A 8 34.81 5.35 27.20
C ASN A 8 33.33 4.97 27.42
N SER A 9 32.65 5.62 28.36
CA SER A 9 31.22 5.44 28.61
C SER A 9 30.38 5.70 27.36
N SER A 10 30.65 6.81 26.65
CA SER A 10 29.98 7.18 25.39
C SER A 10 30.19 6.12 24.30
N THR A 11 31.41 5.62 24.13
CA THR A 11 31.73 4.57 23.15
C THR A 11 31.00 3.26 23.43
N HIS A 12 30.80 2.87 24.69
CA HIS A 12 30.01 1.70 25.04
C HIS A 12 28.53 1.83 24.66
N TYR A 13 27.93 3.02 24.79
CA TYR A 13 26.55 3.26 24.35
C TYR A 13 26.41 3.16 22.84
N TYR A 14 27.32 3.74 22.06
CA TYR A 14 27.29 3.63 20.60
C TYR A 14 27.53 2.19 20.13
N ALA A 15 28.44 1.46 20.77
CA ALA A 15 28.68 0.05 20.48
C ALA A 15 27.45 -0.81 20.82
N ALA A 16 26.82 -0.59 21.98
CA ALA A 16 25.60 -1.28 22.38
C ALA A 16 24.43 -0.96 21.43
N ALA A 17 24.24 0.30 21.06
CA ALA A 17 23.23 0.72 20.10
C ALA A 17 23.47 0.09 18.71
N GLY A 18 24.72 0.06 18.25
CA GLY A 18 25.11 -0.62 17.01
C GLY A 18 24.82 -2.11 17.06
N ALA A 19 25.18 -2.79 18.16
CA ALA A 19 24.90 -4.20 18.36
C ALA A 19 23.39 -4.50 18.39
N LEU A 20 22.59 -3.65 19.04
CA LEU A 20 21.13 -3.77 19.07
C LEU A 20 20.51 -3.56 17.69
N LEU A 21 20.99 -2.61 16.90
CA LEU A 21 20.54 -2.39 15.52
C LEU A 21 20.88 -3.59 14.62
N ILE A 22 22.11 -4.11 14.73
CA ILE A 22 22.52 -5.31 14.00
C ILE A 22 21.66 -6.50 14.42
N ALA A 23 21.47 -6.71 15.73
CA ALA A 23 20.61 -7.75 16.25
C ALA A 23 19.18 -7.60 15.71
N TYR A 24 18.61 -6.39 15.70
CA TYR A 24 17.27 -6.12 15.17
C TYR A 24 17.10 -6.55 13.71
N TYR A 25 18.06 -6.27 12.84
CA TYR A 25 18.01 -6.67 11.42
C TYR A 25 18.38 -8.14 11.19
N LEU A 26 19.23 -8.72 12.03
CA LEU A 26 19.62 -10.12 11.93
C LEU A 26 18.59 -11.06 12.58
N THR A 27 17.80 -10.58 13.55
CA THR A 27 16.78 -11.39 14.24
C THR A 27 15.76 -11.98 13.27
N PRO A 28 15.09 -11.22 12.37
CA PRO A 28 14.17 -11.80 11.40
C PRO A 28 14.89 -12.61 10.32
N TYR A 29 16.19 -12.38 10.12
CA TYR A 29 17.01 -13.25 9.29
C TYR A 29 17.20 -14.60 9.98
N PHE A 30 17.57 -14.69 11.25
CA PHE A 30 17.81 -15.99 11.89
C PHE A 30 16.53 -16.70 12.34
N LEU A 31 15.56 -15.94 12.85
CA LEU A 31 14.23 -16.41 13.22
C LEU A 31 13.37 -16.33 11.96
N ASP A 32 13.47 -17.36 11.12
CA ASP A 32 12.60 -17.60 9.97
C ASP A 32 11.67 -18.79 10.29
N PRO A 33 10.56 -18.57 11.04
CA PRO A 33 9.78 -19.66 11.61
C PRO A 33 9.09 -20.52 10.54
N HIS A 34 8.88 -19.95 9.35
CA HIS A 34 8.18 -20.58 8.24
C HIS A 34 9.11 -20.98 7.09
N ASP A 35 10.42 -20.81 7.27
CA ASP A 35 11.45 -21.11 6.27
C ASP A 35 11.19 -20.40 4.92
N TYR A 36 10.66 -19.17 4.99
CA TYR A 36 10.34 -18.37 3.82
C TYR A 36 11.56 -18.10 2.96
N ARG A 37 12.76 -18.08 3.56
CA ARG A 37 13.96 -17.82 2.80
C ARG A 37 14.38 -18.94 1.88
N ARG A 38 14.18 -20.19 2.30
CA ARG A 38 14.52 -21.36 1.50
C ARG A 38 13.42 -21.71 0.52
N ARG A 39 12.15 -21.43 0.87
CA ARG A 39 10.99 -21.74 0.03
C ARG A 39 10.75 -20.73 -1.10
N PHE A 40 11.05 -19.45 -0.87
CA PHE A 40 10.71 -18.39 -1.81
C PHE A 40 11.94 -17.58 -2.22
N SER A 41 12.09 -17.35 -3.51
CA SER A 41 13.17 -16.52 -4.06
C SER A 41 12.81 -15.04 -4.00
N GLY A 42 13.82 -14.15 -3.91
CA GLY A 42 13.57 -12.70 -3.87
C GLY A 42 14.86 -11.89 -3.75
N PRO A 43 14.76 -10.55 -3.71
CA PRO A 43 15.90 -9.67 -3.52
C PRO A 43 16.64 -9.99 -2.23
N TRP A 44 17.98 -9.96 -2.26
CA TRP A 44 18.79 -10.24 -1.09
C TRP A 44 18.48 -9.30 0.09
N LEU A 45 18.28 -8.01 -0.20
CA LEU A 45 17.90 -7.00 0.81
C LEU A 45 16.55 -7.30 1.48
N ALA A 46 15.62 -7.95 0.78
CA ALA A 46 14.33 -8.34 1.33
C ALA A 46 14.46 -9.47 2.38
N SER A 47 15.62 -10.11 2.50
CA SER A 47 15.85 -11.17 3.49
C SER A 47 16.16 -10.65 4.89
N PHE A 48 16.68 -9.42 5.00
CA PHE A 48 17.12 -8.84 6.28
C PHE A 48 16.10 -7.85 6.82
N SER A 49 15.42 -7.11 5.94
CA SER A 49 14.52 -6.04 6.38
C SER A 49 13.47 -5.72 5.33
N GLY A 50 12.43 -4.99 5.78
CA GLY A 50 11.46 -4.35 4.87
C GLY A 50 12.03 -3.15 4.10
N SER A 51 13.34 -2.87 4.17
CA SER A 51 13.96 -1.72 3.51
C SER A 51 13.84 -1.79 1.99
N TRP A 52 13.87 -3.00 1.40
CA TRP A 52 13.61 -3.16 -0.03
C TRP A 52 12.20 -2.70 -0.39
N LEU A 53 11.19 -3.14 0.37
CA LEU A 53 9.79 -2.77 0.16
C LEU A 53 9.58 -1.27 0.35
N ALA A 54 10.14 -0.69 1.42
CA ALA A 54 10.07 0.75 1.69
C ALA A 54 10.69 1.59 0.55
N ASN A 55 11.87 1.20 0.06
CA ASN A 55 12.51 1.85 -1.09
C ASN A 55 11.74 1.63 -2.41
N SER A 56 11.08 0.48 -2.56
CA SER A 56 10.20 0.22 -3.70
C SER A 56 8.98 1.14 -3.67
N ALA A 57 8.36 1.28 -2.50
CA ALA A 57 7.22 2.16 -2.28
C ALA A 57 7.54 3.64 -2.50
N SER A 58 8.63 4.12 -1.89
CA SER A 58 9.03 5.53 -2.01
C SER A 58 9.42 5.93 -3.44
N SER A 59 9.82 4.97 -4.28
CA SER A 59 10.20 5.24 -5.67
C SER A 59 9.03 5.56 -6.60
N GLY A 60 7.78 5.27 -6.19
CA GLY A 60 6.60 5.36 -7.06
C GLY A 60 6.58 4.37 -8.23
N ARG A 61 7.54 3.43 -8.29
CA ARG A 61 7.68 2.41 -9.33
C ARG A 61 7.57 0.99 -8.77
N HIS A 62 6.85 0.83 -7.67
CA HIS A 62 6.75 -0.47 -7.01
C HIS A 62 6.23 -1.56 -7.92
N TYR A 63 5.06 -1.34 -8.56
CA TYR A 63 4.45 -2.34 -9.44
C TYR A 63 5.40 -2.81 -10.54
N GLN A 64 6.21 -1.90 -11.11
CA GLN A 64 7.20 -2.23 -12.15
C GLN A 64 8.31 -3.12 -11.59
N ARG A 65 8.83 -2.78 -10.41
CA ARG A 65 9.85 -3.58 -9.73
C ARG A 65 9.31 -4.94 -9.34
N LEU A 66 8.06 -5.00 -8.89
CA LEU A 66 7.40 -6.24 -8.50
C LEU A 66 7.18 -7.16 -9.70
N LEU A 67 6.70 -6.60 -10.82
CA LEU A 67 6.58 -7.32 -12.08
C LEU A 67 7.92 -7.92 -12.53
N GLN A 68 8.99 -7.13 -12.52
CA GLN A 68 10.34 -7.60 -12.86
C GLN A 68 10.82 -8.73 -11.94
N LEU A 69 10.43 -8.72 -10.66
CA LEU A 69 10.77 -9.81 -9.76
C LEU A 69 9.97 -11.07 -10.07
N HIS A 70 8.68 -10.95 -10.40
CA HIS A 70 7.87 -12.10 -10.81
C HIS A 70 8.34 -12.70 -12.13
N ASP A 71 8.78 -11.87 -13.08
CA ASP A 71 9.40 -12.34 -14.32
C ASP A 71 10.71 -13.12 -14.07
N LYS A 72 11.47 -12.72 -13.04
CA LYS A 72 12.78 -13.31 -12.71
C LYS A 72 12.69 -14.55 -11.81
N TYR A 73 11.84 -14.50 -10.79
CA TYR A 73 11.80 -15.48 -9.70
C TYR A 73 10.53 -16.36 -9.73
N GLY A 74 9.57 -16.04 -10.60
CA GLY A 74 8.33 -16.79 -10.79
C GLY A 74 7.16 -16.25 -9.98
N LYS A 75 6.15 -17.09 -9.79
CA LYS A 75 4.86 -16.69 -9.21
C LYS A 75 4.92 -16.29 -7.73
N PHE A 76 5.89 -16.78 -6.97
CA PHE A 76 6.02 -16.50 -5.54
C PHE A 76 7.35 -15.81 -5.25
N VAL A 77 7.28 -14.58 -4.75
CA VAL A 77 8.46 -13.73 -4.56
C VAL A 77 8.50 -13.17 -3.15
N ARG A 78 9.64 -13.34 -2.47
CA ARG A 78 9.88 -12.69 -1.17
C ARG A 78 10.20 -11.21 -1.37
N ILE A 79 9.41 -10.33 -0.76
CA ILE A 79 9.58 -8.85 -0.82
C ILE A 79 9.95 -8.22 0.54
N GLY A 80 9.92 -9.01 1.60
CA GLY A 80 10.43 -8.66 2.92
C GLY A 80 10.59 -9.93 3.78
N PRO A 81 11.11 -9.82 5.02
CA PRO A 81 11.43 -11.01 5.81
C PRO A 81 10.21 -11.91 6.06
N ASN A 82 9.06 -11.28 6.33
CA ASN A 82 7.77 -11.93 6.52
C ASN A 82 6.74 -11.57 5.44
N HIS A 83 7.21 -11.21 4.23
CA HIS A 83 6.34 -10.69 3.17
C HIS A 83 6.59 -11.41 1.86
N ILE A 84 5.53 -11.99 1.30
CA ILE A 84 5.56 -12.73 0.04
C ILE A 84 4.52 -12.12 -0.88
N SER A 85 4.94 -11.78 -2.09
CA SER A 85 4.07 -11.42 -3.18
C SER A 85 3.74 -12.66 -4.00
N ILE A 86 2.46 -12.80 -4.36
CA ILE A 86 1.92 -13.99 -5.01
C ILE A 86 1.20 -13.56 -6.29
N ALA A 87 1.71 -14.03 -7.42
CA ALA A 87 1.15 -13.86 -8.74
C ALA A 87 0.64 -15.21 -9.26
N ASP A 88 -0.29 -15.83 -8.52
CA ASP A 88 -0.97 -17.06 -8.90
C ASP A 88 -2.48 -16.95 -8.75
N ALA A 89 -3.23 -17.40 -9.76
CA ALA A 89 -4.68 -17.34 -9.76
C ALA A 89 -5.29 -18.27 -8.70
N ASP A 90 -4.69 -19.44 -8.50
CA ASP A 90 -5.15 -20.45 -7.53
C ASP A 90 -5.01 -19.97 -6.08
N ALA A 91 -4.07 -19.05 -5.82
CA ALA A 91 -3.89 -18.47 -4.49
C ALA A 91 -5.01 -17.50 -4.10
N LEU A 92 -5.77 -16.98 -5.06
CA LEU A 92 -6.84 -16.02 -4.81
C LEU A 92 -7.92 -16.61 -3.91
N GLU A 93 -8.36 -17.83 -4.19
CA GLU A 93 -9.39 -18.52 -3.39
C GLU A 93 -8.85 -18.91 -2.00
N VAL A 94 -7.62 -19.40 -1.93
CA VAL A 94 -6.99 -19.78 -0.66
C VAL A 94 -6.88 -18.58 0.30
N VAL A 95 -6.61 -17.40 -0.25
CA VAL A 95 -6.29 -16.21 0.55
C VAL A 95 -7.49 -15.29 0.76
N TYR A 96 -8.33 -15.11 -0.25
CA TYR A 96 -9.49 -14.21 -0.21
C TYR A 96 -10.83 -14.95 -0.20
N GLY A 97 -10.84 -16.28 -0.29
CA GLY A 97 -12.05 -17.07 -0.25
C GLY A 97 -12.84 -16.85 1.04
N HIS A 98 -14.17 -17.00 0.98
CA HIS A 98 -15.06 -16.77 2.12
C HIS A 98 -14.75 -17.66 3.33
N SER A 99 -14.24 -18.87 3.09
CA SER A 99 -13.82 -19.84 4.12
C SER A 99 -12.34 -19.71 4.50
N SER A 100 -11.58 -18.81 3.86
CA SER A 100 -10.16 -18.65 4.17
C SER A 100 -10.00 -18.22 5.63
N GLY A 101 -9.05 -18.84 6.34
CA GLY A 101 -8.70 -18.50 7.73
C GLY A 101 -7.89 -17.20 7.86
N THR A 102 -7.49 -16.60 6.75
CA THR A 102 -6.62 -15.43 6.68
C THR A 102 -7.27 -14.21 7.33
N LEU A 103 -6.44 -13.40 7.98
CA LEU A 103 -6.83 -12.12 8.57
C LEU A 103 -6.07 -11.00 7.86
N LYS A 104 -6.65 -9.80 7.84
CA LYS A 104 -5.92 -8.60 7.44
C LYS A 104 -4.73 -8.41 8.38
N SER A 105 -3.58 -8.04 7.85
CA SER A 105 -2.37 -7.85 8.64
C SER A 105 -2.34 -6.52 9.38
N GLY A 106 -1.32 -6.37 10.23
CA GLY A 106 -0.99 -5.09 10.86
C GLY A 106 -0.72 -3.92 9.90
N PHE A 107 -0.50 -4.17 8.61
CA PHE A 107 -0.43 -3.10 7.60
C PHE A 107 -1.66 -2.18 7.65
N TYR A 108 -2.85 -2.75 7.89
CA TYR A 108 -4.09 -1.99 7.95
C TYR A 108 -4.19 -1.09 9.19
N ASP A 109 -3.39 -1.32 10.23
CA ASP A 109 -3.39 -0.45 11.41
C ASP A 109 -2.85 0.95 11.07
N ALA A 110 -2.01 1.07 10.03
CA ALA A 110 -1.51 2.37 9.55
C ALA A 110 -2.62 3.29 9.00
N PHE A 111 -3.77 2.71 8.62
CA PHE A 111 -4.93 3.45 8.10
C PHE A 111 -5.97 3.74 9.19
N ARG A 112 -5.65 3.49 10.47
CA ARG A 112 -6.55 3.84 11.57
C ARG A 112 -6.47 5.33 11.88
N ASN A 113 -7.61 6.00 11.80
CA ASN A 113 -7.79 7.36 12.29
C ASN A 113 -8.82 7.34 13.43
N GLY A 114 -8.37 6.98 14.63
CA GLY A 114 -9.24 6.74 15.79
C GLY A 114 -9.78 5.31 15.82
N GLU A 115 -11.11 5.16 15.89
CA GLU A 115 -11.73 3.83 15.86
C GLU A 115 -11.54 3.15 14.51
N ALA A 116 -11.45 1.81 14.54
CA ALA A 116 -11.36 1.04 13.32
C ALA A 116 -12.61 1.23 12.44
N ASP A 117 -12.44 1.47 11.16
CA ASP A 117 -13.50 1.47 10.16
C ASP A 117 -13.67 0.06 9.56
N ILE A 118 -14.54 -0.09 8.57
CA ILE A 118 -14.72 -1.38 7.88
C ILE A 118 -13.46 -1.83 7.12
N PHE A 119 -12.68 -0.89 6.59
CA PHE A 119 -11.49 -1.17 5.80
C PHE A 119 -10.33 -1.68 6.66
N ASN A 120 -10.08 -1.07 7.82
CA ASN A 120 -8.96 -1.42 8.69
C ASN A 120 -9.30 -2.42 9.81
N THR A 121 -10.59 -2.76 10.03
CA THR A 121 -10.98 -3.81 10.99
C THR A 121 -10.44 -5.16 10.52
N ARG A 122 -9.55 -5.76 11.33
CA ARG A 122 -8.92 -7.07 11.09
C ARG A 122 -9.72 -8.26 11.63
N GLU A 123 -10.43 -8.06 12.73
CA GLU A 123 -11.24 -9.10 13.37
C GLU A 123 -12.51 -9.40 12.56
N LYS A 124 -12.67 -10.67 12.16
CA LYS A 124 -13.79 -11.11 11.31
C LYS A 124 -15.19 -10.86 11.91
N PRO A 125 -15.45 -11.13 13.21
CA PRO A 125 -16.78 -10.90 13.79
C PRO A 125 -17.16 -9.41 13.74
N ILE A 126 -16.24 -8.53 14.14
CA ILE A 126 -16.44 -7.08 14.13
C ILE A 126 -16.60 -6.58 12.69
N HIS A 127 -15.76 -7.04 11.77
CA HIS A 127 -15.86 -6.68 10.35
C HIS A 127 -17.21 -7.07 9.76
N THR A 128 -17.72 -8.25 10.08
CA THR A 128 -19.03 -8.75 9.62
C THR A 128 -20.17 -7.83 10.08
N ILE A 129 -20.16 -7.41 11.35
CA ILE A 129 -21.14 -6.49 11.90
C ILE A 129 -21.09 -5.14 11.17
N LYS A 130 -19.89 -4.56 10.98
CA LYS A 130 -19.70 -3.28 10.27
C LYS A 130 -20.15 -3.36 8.82
N ARG A 131 -19.78 -4.44 8.12
CA ARG A 131 -20.22 -4.71 6.74
C ARG A 131 -21.74 -4.77 6.64
N LYS A 132 -22.40 -5.48 7.56
CA LYS A 132 -23.87 -5.59 7.57
C LYS A 132 -24.55 -4.23 7.72
N ARG A 133 -23.99 -3.31 8.52
CA ARG A 133 -24.56 -1.96 8.72
C ARG A 133 -24.56 -1.13 7.43
N ILE A 134 -23.51 -1.23 6.61
CA ILE A 134 -23.39 -0.41 5.39
C ILE A 134 -23.92 -1.11 4.13
N ALA A 135 -24.14 -2.43 4.17
CA ALA A 135 -24.51 -3.22 3.00
C ALA A 135 -25.76 -2.71 2.28
N ASN A 136 -26.76 -2.19 3.02
CA ASN A 136 -27.97 -1.65 2.42
C ASN A 136 -27.70 -0.42 1.54
N ILE A 137 -26.75 0.45 1.92
CA ILE A 137 -26.41 1.67 1.15
C ILE A 137 -25.93 1.31 -0.25
N PHE A 138 -25.24 0.17 -0.38
CA PHE A 138 -24.71 -0.36 -1.64
C PHE A 138 -25.62 -1.41 -2.29
N SER A 139 -26.90 -1.49 -1.90
CA SER A 139 -27.85 -2.38 -2.56
C SER A 139 -28.12 -1.93 -4.00
N ALA A 140 -28.43 -2.88 -4.89
CA ALA A 140 -28.71 -2.58 -6.30
C ALA A 140 -29.79 -1.50 -6.47
N GLN A 141 -30.84 -1.55 -5.64
CA GLN A 141 -31.92 -0.56 -5.65
C GLN A 141 -31.43 0.84 -5.25
N ASN A 142 -30.60 0.96 -4.21
CA ASN A 142 -30.04 2.25 -3.79
C ASN A 142 -29.03 2.79 -4.80
N VAL A 143 -28.24 1.92 -5.45
CA VAL A 143 -27.32 2.31 -6.53
C VAL A 143 -28.10 2.90 -7.71
N VAL A 144 -29.17 2.23 -8.16
CA VAL A 144 -30.04 2.74 -9.24
C VAL A 144 -30.72 4.05 -8.83
N ALA A 145 -31.21 4.15 -7.60
CA ALA A 145 -31.81 5.38 -7.09
C ALA A 145 -30.81 6.56 -7.03
N PHE A 146 -29.52 6.28 -6.83
CA PHE A 146 -28.46 7.29 -6.77
C PHE A 146 -27.92 7.70 -8.15
N GLU A 147 -28.10 6.85 -9.17
CA GLU A 147 -27.60 7.05 -10.53
C GLU A 147 -27.93 8.44 -11.13
N PRO A 148 -29.16 8.97 -11.03
CA PRO A 148 -29.49 10.28 -11.62
C PRO A 148 -28.66 11.42 -11.02
N ARG A 149 -28.30 11.31 -9.73
CA ARG A 149 -27.47 12.30 -9.05
C ARG A 149 -26.03 12.25 -9.58
N VAL A 150 -25.47 11.07 -9.76
CA VAL A 150 -24.13 10.91 -10.35
C VAL A 150 -24.12 11.44 -11.78
N ARG A 151 -25.13 11.06 -12.58
CA ARG A 151 -25.29 11.52 -13.96
C ARG A 151 -25.30 13.05 -14.06
N ALA A 152 -26.06 13.74 -13.21
CA ALA A 152 -26.10 15.20 -13.20
C ALA A 152 -24.72 15.84 -12.92
N HIS A 153 -23.88 15.23 -12.09
CA HIS A 153 -22.52 15.73 -11.85
C HIS A 153 -21.60 15.47 -13.03
N ILE A 154 -21.72 14.30 -13.68
CA ILE A 154 -20.97 13.98 -14.90
C ILE A 154 -21.34 14.94 -16.04
N GLU A 155 -22.63 15.17 -16.27
CA GLU A 155 -23.11 16.11 -17.29
C GLU A 155 -22.57 17.53 -17.05
N ARG A 156 -22.61 18.00 -15.80
CA ARG A 156 -22.02 19.29 -15.43
C ARG A 156 -20.52 19.33 -15.66
N PHE A 157 -19.81 18.25 -15.31
CA PHE A 157 -18.37 18.14 -15.53
C PHE A 157 -18.03 18.19 -17.03
N CYS A 158 -18.74 17.44 -17.88
CA CYS A 158 -18.59 17.48 -19.32
C CYS A 158 -18.88 18.86 -19.90
N ALA A 159 -19.98 19.50 -19.49
CA ALA A 159 -20.32 20.86 -19.94
C ALA A 159 -19.22 21.87 -19.58
N GLN A 160 -18.59 21.71 -18.41
CA GLN A 160 -17.47 22.52 -17.97
C GLN A 160 -16.20 22.25 -18.79
N LEU A 161 -15.94 21.02 -19.24
CA LEU A 161 -14.86 20.71 -20.16
C LEU A 161 -15.12 21.30 -21.55
N ASP A 162 -16.34 21.17 -22.07
CA ASP A 162 -16.74 21.71 -23.38
C ASP A 162 -16.61 23.24 -23.41
N MET A 163 -17.03 23.92 -22.34
CA MET A 163 -16.85 25.35 -22.17
C MET A 163 -15.36 25.74 -22.27
N ARG A 164 -14.47 25.02 -21.57
CA ARG A 164 -13.03 25.28 -21.62
C ARG A 164 -12.45 25.03 -23.01
N CYS A 165 -12.87 23.97 -23.69
CA CYS A 165 -12.46 23.70 -25.07
C CYS A 165 -12.88 24.84 -26.02
N LYS A 166 -14.09 25.39 -25.87
CA LYS A 166 -14.54 26.55 -26.64
C LYS A 166 -13.71 27.80 -26.35
N GLN A 167 -13.44 28.07 -25.07
CA GLN A 167 -12.61 29.20 -24.64
C GLN A 167 -11.16 29.06 -25.15
N ALA A 168 -10.59 27.86 -25.12
CA ALA A 168 -9.24 27.60 -25.60
C ALA A 168 -9.08 27.86 -27.11
N ARG A 169 -10.10 27.54 -27.91
CA ARG A 169 -10.14 27.87 -29.35
C ARG A 169 -10.12 29.38 -29.59
N ALA A 170 -10.70 30.16 -28.68
CA ALA A 170 -10.65 31.62 -28.69
C ALA A 170 -9.36 32.19 -28.05
N GLY A 171 -8.40 31.35 -27.65
CA GLY A 171 -7.15 31.76 -27.00
C GLY A 171 -7.31 32.18 -25.54
N ILE A 172 -8.48 31.98 -24.93
CA ILE A 172 -8.75 32.34 -23.53
C ILE A 172 -8.23 31.23 -22.62
N SER A 173 -7.47 31.59 -21.59
CA SER A 173 -6.99 30.68 -20.54
C SER A 173 -7.74 30.92 -19.23
N GLY A 174 -7.68 29.96 -18.29
CA GLY A 174 -8.31 30.07 -16.97
C GLY A 174 -7.34 29.83 -15.81
N PHE A 175 -7.88 29.83 -14.58
CA PHE A 175 -7.08 29.70 -13.36
C PHE A 175 -6.26 28.40 -13.28
N ASN A 176 -6.84 27.26 -13.65
CA ASN A 176 -6.23 25.93 -13.54
C ASN A 176 -5.97 25.24 -14.89
N TRP A 177 -6.04 26.00 -16.00
CA TRP A 177 -5.85 25.47 -17.34
C TRP A 177 -5.43 26.57 -18.31
N VAL A 178 -4.64 26.20 -19.32
CA VAL A 178 -4.09 27.11 -20.32
C VAL A 178 -4.53 26.71 -21.74
N ALA A 179 -4.79 27.71 -22.57
CA ALA A 179 -5.02 27.50 -23.99
C ALA A 179 -3.68 27.32 -24.71
N LYS A 180 -3.49 26.16 -25.36
CA LYS A 180 -2.31 25.87 -26.16
C LYS A 180 -2.72 25.24 -27.48
N ASP A 181 -2.36 25.85 -28.60
CA ASP A 181 -2.68 25.36 -29.96
C ASP A 181 -4.18 25.10 -30.16
N GLY A 182 -5.04 25.95 -29.59
CA GLY A 182 -6.50 25.79 -29.62
C GLY A 182 -7.05 24.66 -28.73
N ARG A 183 -6.22 24.06 -27.88
CA ARG A 183 -6.59 23.01 -26.92
C ARG A 183 -6.57 23.54 -25.48
N ALA A 184 -7.52 23.09 -24.66
CA ALA A 184 -7.50 23.34 -23.23
C ALA A 184 -6.56 22.34 -22.55
N VAL A 185 -5.46 22.82 -21.98
CA VAL A 185 -4.51 22.01 -21.22
C VAL A 185 -4.73 22.28 -19.74
N ILE A 186 -5.27 21.30 -19.02
CA ILE A 186 -5.48 21.39 -17.58
C ILE A 186 -4.17 21.05 -16.88
N ASN A 187 -3.72 21.93 -15.99
CA ASN A 187 -2.61 21.62 -15.12
C ASN A 187 -3.13 20.65 -14.07
N SER A 188 -2.86 19.35 -14.26
CA SER A 188 -2.82 18.46 -13.11
C SER A 188 -1.76 19.02 -12.16
N PRO A 189 -2.02 19.11 -10.85
CA PRO A 189 -0.95 19.42 -9.91
C PRO A 189 0.24 18.49 -10.23
N PRO A 190 1.49 18.98 -10.11
CA PRO A 190 2.65 18.12 -10.22
C PRO A 190 2.40 16.92 -9.31
N ARG A 191 2.74 15.70 -9.77
CA ARG A 191 2.75 14.52 -8.90
C ARG A 191 3.60 14.90 -7.68
N GLU A 192 2.97 15.29 -6.59
CA GLU A 192 3.68 15.50 -5.36
C GLU A 192 4.35 14.16 -5.01
N PRO A 193 5.59 14.15 -4.51
CA PRO A 193 6.25 12.92 -4.09
C PRO A 193 5.52 12.25 -2.92
N LEU A 194 4.54 12.93 -2.31
CA LEU A 194 3.55 12.34 -1.43
C LEU A 194 2.53 11.57 -2.26
N ALA A 195 3.00 10.50 -2.89
CA ALA A 195 2.14 9.39 -3.25
C ALA A 195 1.38 9.01 -1.98
N VAL A 196 0.09 9.32 -1.91
CA VAL A 196 -0.82 8.50 -1.13
C VAL A 196 -0.65 7.12 -1.73
N ILE A 197 0.10 6.28 -1.00
CA ILE A 197 0.47 4.93 -1.38
C ILE A 197 -0.82 4.09 -1.36
N CYS A 198 -1.66 4.24 -2.38
CA CYS A 198 -2.71 3.29 -2.69
C CYS A 198 -2.04 2.10 -3.37
N TYR A 199 -1.38 1.26 -2.57
CA TYR A 199 -1.04 -0.08 -3.01
C TYR A 199 -2.31 -0.91 -3.06
N TRP A 200 -2.77 -1.15 -4.28
CA TRP A 200 -3.67 -2.24 -4.61
C TRP A 200 -2.89 -3.24 -5.45
N ASP A 201 -1.75 -3.68 -4.94
CA ASP A 201 -1.12 -4.94 -5.37
C ASP A 201 -1.38 -5.97 -4.27
N ILE A 202 -1.53 -7.23 -4.66
CA ILE A 202 -1.89 -8.37 -3.81
C ILE A 202 -0.71 -8.69 -2.88
N ASP A 203 -0.48 -7.86 -1.88
CA ASP A 203 0.48 -8.10 -0.82
C ASP A 203 -0.22 -8.92 0.26
N ILE A 204 -0.01 -10.23 0.20
CA ILE A 204 -0.57 -11.18 1.15
C ILE A 204 0.38 -11.24 2.34
N PHE A 205 0.02 -10.46 3.35
CA PHE A 205 0.67 -10.49 4.64
C PHE A 205 0.17 -11.70 5.43
N LEU A 206 0.87 -12.83 5.32
CA LEU A 206 0.59 -14.03 6.09
C LEU A 206 1.00 -13.82 7.55
N GLN A 207 0.10 -13.28 8.36
CA GLN A 207 0.20 -13.36 9.82
C GLN A 207 -0.68 -14.52 10.28
N GLN A 208 -0.11 -15.73 10.32
CA GLN A 208 -0.77 -16.86 10.99
C GLN A 208 -0.87 -16.51 12.47
N SER A 209 -2.09 -16.52 13.02
CA SER A 209 -2.33 -16.37 14.45
C SER A 209 -1.70 -17.56 15.17
N SER A 210 -0.79 -17.29 16.11
CA SER A 210 -0.31 -18.30 17.07
C SER A 210 -1.49 -18.83 17.89
N PRO A 211 -1.61 -20.16 18.10
CA PRO A 211 -2.66 -20.70 18.97
C PRO A 211 -2.34 -20.36 20.43
N THR A 212 -3.30 -19.75 21.11
CA THR A 212 -3.46 -19.80 22.58
C THR A 212 -4.44 -20.89 22.94
#